data_AF-A0A8J1XSP9-F1
#
_entry.id   AF-A0A8J1XSP9-F1
#
_cell.length_a   1.000
_cell.length_b   1.000
_cell.length_c   1.000
_cell.angle_alpha   90.00
_cell.angle_beta   90.00
_cell.angle_gamma   90.00
#
_symmetry.space_group_name_H-M   'P 1'
#
loop_
_entity.id
_entity.type
_entity.pdbx_description
1 polymer ?
#
loop_
_entity_poly.entity_id
_entity_poly.type
_entity_poly.pdbx_seq_one_letter_code
_entity_poly.pdbx_strand_id
1 'polypeptide(L)'
;WTMPRFKINDERHKAKKPTCSLEFLKEYFLKTGEFYSSGSWDDRSWIANDCIQADLDLPTMLKRNNLSSILFLGDSTAWRYARAFVNVLKKRFTCHLVKQEGSGKEPDVTYFSDSRGVFQADMLVHSRDCYTCKSFMYECKNIVEFSHVGSYVIIEYVSMEYFMDTEISTLRLPTNKNKNMCRTSHNTQSGLACGQSPTSQEFIFNEYLTLKPSESYPQLIALVSNFHELIMRDDVSFRRTLTWFLDLVYQSTKSRPGNRVMWFEPTFFIESKKNRNIVKNAQTKNHRLNNIAKELLMKYFNENIPIFWPFFGVMNISKVATPEWNIDGIHFEMMYYESMIKLLLQTLST
;
A
#
# COMPACT_ATOMS: atom_id res chain seq x y z
N TRP A 1 26.54 -58.81 -10.44
CA TRP A 1 26.81 -57.39 -10.19
C TRP A 1 25.48 -56.67 -10.01
N THR A 2 24.95 -56.72 -8.79
CA THR A 2 23.76 -56.01 -8.34
C THR A 2 24.23 -54.94 -7.36
N MET A 3 23.99 -53.66 -7.68
CA MET A 3 24.38 -52.56 -6.78
C MET A 3 23.53 -52.61 -5.50
N PRO A 4 24.12 -52.36 -4.31
CA PRO A 4 23.34 -52.20 -3.09
C PRO A 4 22.55 -50.90 -3.15
N ARG A 5 21.23 -50.98 -2.93
CA ARG A 5 20.41 -49.79 -2.65
C ARG A 5 20.76 -49.29 -1.25
N PHE A 6 21.45 -48.16 -1.16
CA PHE A 6 21.50 -47.37 0.07
C PHE A 6 20.10 -46.85 0.38
N LYS A 7 19.44 -47.43 1.39
CA LYS A 7 18.34 -46.76 2.09
C LYS A 7 18.96 -45.64 2.91
N ILE A 8 18.88 -44.41 2.40
CA ILE A 8 19.08 -43.24 3.22
C ILE A 8 17.82 -43.10 4.08
N ASN A 9 17.85 -43.66 5.28
CA ASN A 9 16.94 -43.23 6.35
C ASN A 9 17.40 -41.83 6.76
N ASP A 10 16.92 -40.82 6.05
CA ASP A 10 17.13 -39.42 6.40
C ASP A 10 15.97 -38.93 7.27
N GLU A 11 15.91 -39.42 8.51
CA GLU A 11 15.16 -38.77 9.58
C GLU A 11 16.03 -37.67 10.23
N ARG A 12 16.83 -36.92 9.45
CA ARG A 12 17.41 -35.67 9.94
C ARG A 12 16.26 -34.70 10.18
N HIS A 13 16.06 -34.36 11.45
CA HIS A 13 15.27 -33.25 11.98
C HIS A 13 14.54 -32.46 10.89
N LYS A 14 13.23 -32.72 10.68
CA LYS A 14 12.39 -31.80 9.91
C LYS A 14 12.51 -30.43 10.58
N ALA A 15 13.39 -29.59 10.05
CA ALA A 15 13.59 -28.24 10.57
C ALA A 15 12.20 -27.60 10.60
N LYS A 16 11.78 -27.17 11.79
CA LYS A 16 10.48 -26.53 11.96
C LYS A 16 10.46 -25.34 11.01
N LYS A 17 9.49 -25.31 10.09
CA LYS A 17 9.35 -24.20 9.14
C LYS A 17 9.26 -22.88 9.94
N PRO A 18 9.96 -21.82 9.52
CA PRO A 18 9.83 -20.51 10.16
C PRO A 18 8.41 -19.99 10.00
N THR A 19 8.05 -18.98 10.77
CA THR A 19 6.78 -18.28 10.62
C THR A 19 6.86 -17.29 9.44
N CYS A 20 5.76 -17.07 8.72
CA CYS A 20 5.69 -16.08 7.62
C CYS A 20 5.67 -14.62 8.13
N SER A 21 6.67 -14.20 8.92
CA SER A 21 6.76 -12.86 9.50
C SER A 21 7.32 -11.83 8.52
N LEU A 22 7.28 -10.55 8.90
CA LEU A 22 7.89 -9.47 8.12
C LEU A 22 9.42 -9.66 7.97
N GLU A 23 10.08 -10.15 9.02
CA GLU A 23 11.51 -10.48 9.02
C GLU A 23 11.81 -11.61 8.04
N PHE A 24 11.01 -12.68 8.03
CA PHE A 24 11.15 -13.76 7.05
C PHE A 24 11.07 -13.24 5.61
N LEU A 25 10.08 -12.40 5.30
CA LEU A 25 9.91 -11.83 3.96
C LEU A 25 11.09 -10.90 3.60
N LYS A 26 11.56 -10.10 4.56
CA LYS A 26 12.71 -9.21 4.40
C LYS A 26 14.00 -10.01 4.14
N GLU A 27 14.30 -11.00 4.95
CA GLU A 27 15.48 -11.86 4.78
C GLU A 27 15.44 -12.61 3.44
N TYR A 28 14.27 -13.13 3.06
CA TYR A 28 14.08 -13.78 1.76
C TYR A 28 14.39 -12.82 0.62
N PHE A 29 13.84 -11.59 0.67
CA PHE A 29 14.08 -10.58 -0.35
C PHE A 29 15.56 -10.18 -0.43
N LEU A 30 16.20 -9.87 0.70
CA LEU A 30 17.61 -9.48 0.74
C LEU A 30 18.53 -10.60 0.21
N LYS A 31 18.16 -11.87 0.43
CA LYS A 31 18.92 -13.03 -0.04
C LYS A 31 18.73 -13.33 -1.53
N THR A 32 17.52 -13.15 -2.04
CA THR A 32 17.14 -13.64 -3.38
C THR A 32 16.94 -12.54 -4.41
N GLY A 33 16.74 -11.30 -3.98
CA GLY A 33 16.28 -10.19 -4.82
C GLY A 33 14.79 -10.29 -5.21
N GLU A 34 14.06 -11.27 -4.68
CA GLU A 34 12.70 -11.61 -5.10
C GLU A 34 11.72 -11.55 -3.92
N PHE A 35 10.46 -11.19 -4.20
CA PHE A 35 9.41 -11.27 -3.19
C PHE A 35 8.92 -12.71 -3.03
N TYR A 36 8.73 -13.13 -1.78
CA TYR A 36 8.33 -14.49 -1.47
C TYR A 36 6.95 -14.82 -2.06
N SER A 37 6.89 -15.86 -2.89
CA SER A 37 5.67 -16.26 -3.62
C SER A 37 5.56 -17.78 -3.80
N SER A 38 6.33 -18.55 -3.04
CA SER A 38 6.27 -20.00 -3.05
C SER A 38 5.06 -20.48 -2.24
N GLY A 39 4.12 -21.14 -2.90
CA GLY A 39 2.87 -21.58 -2.29
C GLY A 39 1.88 -22.07 -3.33
N SER A 40 0.65 -22.30 -2.88
CA SER A 40 -0.46 -22.67 -3.75
C SER A 40 -1.78 -22.12 -3.22
N TRP A 41 -2.73 -21.92 -4.14
CA TRP A 41 -4.11 -21.66 -3.77
C TRP A 41 -4.78 -22.95 -3.27
N ASP A 42 -5.34 -22.88 -2.07
CA ASP A 42 -6.25 -23.89 -1.52
C ASP A 42 -7.65 -23.24 -1.39
N ASP A 43 -8.54 -23.63 -2.29
CA ASP A 43 -9.83 -22.97 -2.54
C ASP A 43 -9.67 -21.45 -2.72
N ARG A 44 -9.97 -20.66 -1.68
CA ARG A 44 -9.90 -19.19 -1.72
C ARG A 44 -8.68 -18.63 -1.00
N SER A 45 -7.80 -19.45 -0.43
CA SER A 45 -6.70 -18.99 0.44
C SER A 45 -5.35 -19.33 -0.16
N TRP A 46 -4.37 -18.44 -0.02
CA TRP A 46 -2.99 -18.73 -0.38
C TRP A 46 -2.28 -19.44 0.77
N ILE A 47 -1.65 -20.59 0.49
CA ILE A 47 -0.91 -21.40 1.46
C ILE A 47 0.58 -21.35 1.11
N ALA A 48 1.41 -20.81 2.01
CA ALA A 48 2.85 -20.72 1.83
C ALA A 48 3.55 -22.08 2.00
N ASN A 49 4.55 -22.36 1.16
CA ASN A 49 5.27 -23.64 1.19
C ASN A 49 6.39 -23.69 2.24
N ASP A 50 7.07 -22.59 2.49
CA ASP A 50 8.36 -22.55 3.20
C ASP A 50 8.26 -21.88 4.57
N CYS A 51 7.09 -21.33 4.90
CA CYS A 51 6.81 -20.74 6.19
C CYS A 51 5.40 -21.07 6.67
N ILE A 52 5.16 -20.97 7.98
CA ILE A 52 3.87 -21.21 8.63
C ILE A 52 3.13 -19.88 8.75
N GLN A 53 1.93 -19.78 8.17
CA GLN A 53 1.04 -18.65 8.39
C GLN A 53 0.44 -18.75 9.78
N ALA A 54 0.48 -17.66 10.55
CA ALA A 54 -0.12 -17.63 11.87
C ALA A 54 -1.65 -17.66 11.81
N ASP A 55 -2.26 -18.14 12.90
CA ASP A 55 -3.68 -17.98 13.12
C ASP A 55 -4.03 -16.50 13.29
N LEU A 56 -5.19 -16.11 12.73
CA LEU A 56 -5.59 -14.72 12.69
C LEU A 56 -6.56 -14.38 13.82
N ASP A 57 -6.03 -13.76 14.88
CA ASP A 57 -6.81 -13.09 15.93
C ASP A 57 -6.72 -11.56 15.76
N LEU A 58 -7.73 -10.98 15.10
CA LEU A 58 -7.71 -9.58 14.67
C LEU A 58 -7.55 -8.56 15.82
N PRO A 59 -8.40 -8.57 16.88
CA PRO A 59 -8.23 -7.62 17.99
C PRO A 59 -6.84 -7.70 18.63
N THR A 60 -6.38 -8.91 18.94
CA THR A 60 -5.08 -9.13 19.57
C THR A 60 -3.94 -8.66 18.68
N MET A 61 -3.98 -8.97 17.38
CA MET A 61 -2.97 -8.56 16.42
C MET A 61 -2.92 -7.04 16.27
N LEU A 62 -4.06 -6.37 16.08
CA LEU A 62 -4.12 -4.91 15.92
C LEU A 62 -3.58 -4.20 17.16
N LYS A 63 -3.96 -4.67 18.36
CA LYS A 63 -3.47 -4.14 19.64
C LYS A 63 -1.97 -4.35 19.81
N ARG A 64 -1.46 -5.58 19.60
CA ARG A 64 -0.03 -5.90 19.75
C ARG A 64 0.84 -5.08 18.80
N ASN A 65 0.36 -4.83 17.57
CA ASN A 65 1.10 -4.07 16.57
C ASN A 65 0.85 -2.55 16.66
N ASN A 66 0.01 -2.09 17.58
CA ASN A 66 -0.43 -0.70 17.67
C ASN A 66 -0.95 -0.15 16.33
N LEU A 67 -1.74 -0.95 15.61
CA LEU A 67 -2.31 -0.59 14.30
C LEU A 67 -3.67 0.09 14.50
N SER A 68 -3.65 1.42 14.65
CA SER A 68 -4.86 2.25 14.76
C SER A 68 -5.21 2.99 13.47
N SER A 69 -4.28 3.12 12.54
CA SER A 69 -4.48 3.78 11.24
C SER A 69 -3.64 3.13 10.14
N ILE A 70 -4.29 2.80 9.03
CA ILE A 70 -3.70 2.14 7.86
C ILE A 70 -4.07 2.95 6.63
N LEU A 71 -3.06 3.30 5.83
CA LEU A 71 -3.21 4.05 4.60
C LEU A 71 -2.85 3.17 3.41
N PHE A 72 -3.77 3.07 2.44
CA PHE A 72 -3.52 2.51 1.12
C PHE A 72 -3.35 3.64 0.12
N LEU A 73 -2.26 3.59 -0.64
CA LEU A 73 -1.97 4.53 -1.72
C LEU A 73 -1.87 3.77 -3.04
N GLY A 74 -2.52 4.31 -4.06
CA GLY A 74 -2.43 3.84 -5.45
C GLY A 74 -3.74 3.99 -6.21
N ASP A 75 -3.85 3.28 -7.33
CA ASP A 75 -5.00 3.36 -8.23
C ASP A 75 -6.17 2.42 -7.83
N SER A 76 -6.97 2.01 -8.82
CA SER A 76 -8.09 1.06 -8.65
C SER A 76 -7.68 -0.25 -7.97
N THR A 77 -6.43 -0.69 -8.08
CA THR A 77 -5.93 -1.89 -7.39
C THR A 77 -5.79 -1.63 -5.89
N ALA A 78 -5.23 -0.48 -5.50
CA ALA A 78 -5.13 -0.06 -4.12
C ALA A 78 -6.52 0.13 -3.48
N TRP A 79 -7.46 0.71 -4.23
CA TRP A 79 -8.86 0.84 -3.81
C TRP A 79 -9.47 -0.53 -3.44
N ARG A 80 -9.20 -1.57 -4.26
CA ARG A 80 -9.68 -2.93 -4.01
C ARG A 80 -9.05 -3.55 -2.76
N TYR A 81 -7.74 -3.37 -2.55
CA TYR A 81 -7.08 -3.80 -1.32
C TYR A 81 -7.66 -3.14 -0.07
N ALA A 82 -7.86 -1.82 -0.10
CA ALA A 82 -8.45 -1.09 1.02
C ALA A 82 -9.88 -1.56 1.32
N ARG A 83 -10.71 -1.77 0.28
CA ARG A 83 -12.07 -2.32 0.43
C ARG A 83 -12.06 -3.75 0.97
N ALA A 84 -11.16 -4.58 0.49
CA ALA A 84 -10.97 -5.93 1.01
C ALA A 84 -10.57 -5.93 2.49
N PHE A 85 -9.72 -4.98 2.90
CA PHE A 85 -9.35 -4.81 4.30
C PHE A 85 -10.55 -4.49 5.18
N VAL A 86 -11.37 -3.52 4.76
CA VAL A 86 -12.63 -3.21 5.45
C VAL A 86 -13.55 -4.43 5.52
N ASN A 87 -13.68 -5.21 4.44
CA ASN A 87 -14.51 -6.42 4.43
C ASN A 87 -14.00 -7.51 5.39
N VAL A 88 -12.68 -7.70 5.48
CA VAL A 88 -12.07 -8.65 6.43
C VAL A 88 -12.36 -8.20 7.87
N LEU A 89 -12.20 -6.91 8.17
CA LEU A 89 -12.50 -6.36 9.50
C LEU A 89 -13.98 -6.47 9.88
N LYS A 90 -14.90 -6.25 8.94
CA LYS A 90 -16.36 -6.33 9.18
C LYS A 90 -16.84 -7.66 9.79
N LYS A 91 -16.04 -8.72 9.72
CA LYS A 91 -16.33 -10.01 10.36
C LYS A 91 -16.24 -9.97 11.88
N ARG A 92 -15.52 -8.99 12.45
CA ARG A 92 -15.29 -8.83 13.90
C ARG A 92 -15.46 -7.38 14.41
N PHE A 93 -15.57 -6.42 13.49
CA PHE A 93 -15.66 -4.99 13.77
C PHE A 93 -16.90 -4.40 13.10
N THR A 94 -17.47 -3.34 13.68
CA THR A 94 -18.44 -2.48 13.00
C THR A 94 -17.68 -1.37 12.28
N CYS A 95 -17.76 -1.36 10.94
CA CYS A 95 -17.07 -0.38 10.12
C CYS A 95 -18.03 0.65 9.53
N HIS A 96 -17.76 1.93 9.78
CA HIS A 96 -18.53 3.06 9.27
C HIS A 96 -17.68 3.90 8.31
N LEU A 97 -18.28 4.34 7.22
CA LEU A 97 -17.66 5.30 6.31
C LEU A 97 -17.66 6.68 7.00
N VAL A 98 -16.48 7.23 7.27
CA VAL A 98 -16.29 8.53 7.93
C VAL A 98 -16.20 9.66 6.91
N LYS A 99 -15.44 9.42 5.84
CA LYS A 99 -15.19 10.40 4.79
C LYS A 99 -15.10 9.72 3.44
N GLN A 100 -15.61 10.36 2.40
CA GLN A 100 -15.45 9.92 1.02
C GLN A 100 -15.42 11.14 0.11
N GLU A 101 -14.59 11.12 -0.92
CA GLU A 101 -14.65 12.14 -1.96
C GLU A 101 -16.00 12.10 -2.69
N GLY A 102 -16.44 13.29 -3.15
CA GLY A 102 -17.69 13.49 -3.86
C GLY A 102 -17.81 12.79 -5.22
N SER A 103 -18.85 13.16 -5.97
CA SER A 103 -19.06 12.67 -7.34
C SER A 103 -18.24 13.48 -8.34
N GLY A 104 -17.30 12.84 -9.03
CA GLY A 104 -16.56 13.48 -10.12
C GLY A 104 -15.21 12.83 -10.36
N LYS A 105 -14.47 13.43 -11.29
CA LYS A 105 -13.06 13.11 -11.57
C LYS A 105 -12.10 14.00 -10.80
N GLU A 106 -12.53 15.11 -10.23
CA GLU A 106 -11.61 15.99 -9.50
C GLU A 106 -11.53 15.56 -8.04
N PRO A 107 -10.33 15.61 -7.44
CA PRO A 107 -10.16 15.45 -6.01
C PRO A 107 -11.09 16.39 -5.23
N ASP A 108 -11.73 15.86 -4.18
CA ASP A 108 -12.59 16.67 -3.34
C ASP A 108 -11.75 17.40 -2.29
N VAL A 109 -11.60 18.72 -2.45
CA VAL A 109 -10.84 19.56 -1.53
C VAL A 109 -11.34 19.46 -0.09
N THR A 110 -12.64 19.22 0.11
CA THR A 110 -13.20 19.03 1.46
C THR A 110 -12.77 17.69 2.07
N TYR A 111 -12.46 16.68 1.25
CA TYR A 111 -11.88 15.41 1.70
C TYR A 111 -10.48 15.62 2.30
N PHE A 112 -9.66 16.49 1.73
CA PHE A 112 -8.29 16.70 2.22
C PHE A 112 -8.19 17.81 3.27
N SER A 113 -9.21 18.67 3.38
CA SER A 113 -9.29 19.72 4.40
C SER A 113 -9.74 19.18 5.78
N ASP A 114 -9.18 19.74 6.85
CA ASP A 114 -9.68 19.53 8.22
C ASP A 114 -10.96 20.37 8.46
N SER A 115 -11.54 20.28 9.67
CA SER A 115 -12.72 21.07 10.06
C SER A 115 -12.50 22.58 10.04
N ARG A 116 -11.24 23.03 9.96
CA ARG A 116 -10.86 24.45 9.86
C ARG A 116 -10.63 24.89 8.42
N GLY A 117 -10.78 23.99 7.43
CA GLY A 117 -10.66 24.31 6.01
C GLY A 117 -9.22 24.58 5.57
N VAL A 118 -8.22 24.05 6.27
CA VAL A 118 -6.79 24.44 6.17
C VAL A 118 -6.20 24.38 4.75
N PHE A 119 -6.76 23.59 3.84
CA PHE A 119 -6.28 23.48 2.45
C PHE A 119 -7.23 24.06 1.41
N GLN A 120 -8.42 24.50 1.80
CA GLN A 120 -9.49 24.76 0.85
C GLN A 120 -9.21 25.90 -0.12
N ALA A 121 -8.46 26.90 0.33
CA ALA A 121 -8.11 28.06 -0.48
C ALA A 121 -6.82 27.87 -1.32
N ASP A 122 -5.97 26.90 -0.96
CA ASP A 122 -4.61 26.76 -1.49
C ASP A 122 -4.45 25.55 -2.43
N MET A 123 -5.39 24.61 -2.41
CA MET A 123 -5.39 23.43 -3.27
C MET A 123 -5.80 23.76 -4.70
N LEU A 124 -4.95 23.38 -5.64
CA LEU A 124 -5.24 23.30 -7.05
C LEU A 124 -5.54 21.84 -7.37
N VAL A 125 -6.70 21.58 -7.95
CA VAL A 125 -7.15 20.23 -8.31
C VAL A 125 -7.26 20.06 -9.82
N HIS A 126 -6.80 18.93 -10.31
CA HIS A 126 -6.91 18.49 -11.70
C HIS A 126 -7.68 17.17 -11.77
N SER A 127 -8.35 16.92 -12.89
CA SER A 127 -9.12 15.70 -13.10
C SER A 127 -8.24 14.45 -13.13
N ARG A 128 -8.70 13.38 -12.46
CA ARG A 128 -8.16 12.02 -12.50
C ARG A 128 -8.56 11.28 -13.79
N ASP A 129 -7.77 10.29 -14.20
CA ASP A 129 -8.19 9.39 -15.29
C ASP A 129 -9.35 8.49 -14.84
N CYS A 130 -9.33 8.03 -13.59
CA CYS A 130 -10.26 7.09 -12.98
C CYS A 130 -11.46 7.80 -12.32
N TYR A 131 -12.66 7.52 -12.85
CA TYR A 131 -13.92 8.07 -12.33
C TYR A 131 -14.36 7.47 -10.97
N THR A 132 -13.88 6.26 -10.66
CA THR A 132 -14.35 5.47 -9.50
C THR A 132 -13.31 5.35 -8.39
N CYS A 133 -12.08 5.80 -8.62
CA CYS A 133 -10.97 5.76 -7.66
C CYS A 133 -11.09 6.93 -6.67
N LYS A 134 -12.17 6.91 -5.89
CA LYS A 134 -12.46 7.94 -4.91
C LYS A 134 -11.83 7.56 -3.59
N SER A 135 -11.06 8.48 -3.02
CA SER A 135 -10.48 8.36 -1.69
C SER A 135 -11.60 8.22 -0.67
N PHE A 136 -11.35 7.40 0.34
CA PHE A 136 -12.31 7.13 1.39
C PHE A 136 -11.61 6.80 2.70
N MET A 137 -12.34 7.00 3.80
CA MET A 137 -11.89 6.66 5.14
C MET A 137 -13.00 5.89 5.87
N TYR A 138 -12.68 4.69 6.33
CA TYR A 138 -13.52 3.91 7.24
C TYR A 138 -12.94 3.93 8.65
N GLU A 139 -13.81 4.02 9.64
CA GLU A 139 -13.50 3.71 11.03
C GLU A 139 -14.15 2.39 11.39
N CYS A 140 -13.35 1.42 11.82
CA CYS A 140 -13.80 0.09 12.24
C CYS A 140 -13.61 -0.07 13.73
N LYS A 141 -14.71 -0.20 14.49
CA LYS A 141 -14.71 -0.37 15.95
C LYS A 141 -14.96 -1.83 16.35
N ASN A 142 -14.19 -2.35 17.29
CA ASN A 142 -14.30 -3.71 17.80
C ASN A 142 -15.66 -3.87 18.49
N ILE A 143 -16.37 -4.95 18.15
CA ILE A 143 -17.71 -5.22 18.68
C ILE A 143 -17.64 -5.71 20.15
N VAL A 144 -16.46 -6.17 20.61
CA VAL A 144 -16.33 -6.98 21.83
C VAL A 144 -15.66 -6.25 23.01
N GLU A 145 -14.91 -5.16 22.79
CA GLU A 145 -14.18 -4.47 23.88
C GLU A 145 -14.50 -2.96 23.98
N PHE A 146 -14.82 -2.51 25.19
CA PHE A 146 -15.02 -1.10 25.56
C PHE A 146 -13.70 -0.33 25.84
N SER A 147 -12.52 -0.94 25.66
CA SER A 147 -11.23 -0.29 25.98
C SER A 147 -10.67 0.52 24.81
N HIS A 148 -10.12 1.72 25.03
CA HIS A 148 -9.76 2.68 23.98
C HIS A 148 -8.56 2.32 23.06
N VAL A 149 -7.73 1.32 23.39
CA VAL A 149 -6.54 0.95 22.58
C VAL A 149 -6.72 -0.44 21.97
N GLY A 150 -6.73 -0.52 20.63
CA GLY A 150 -7.08 -1.75 19.89
C GLY A 150 -8.59 -1.95 19.68
N SER A 151 -9.43 -1.04 20.17
CA SER A 151 -10.87 -1.04 19.91
C SER A 151 -11.26 -0.39 18.60
N TYR A 152 -10.36 0.30 17.90
CA TYR A 152 -10.66 0.81 16.58
C TYR A 152 -9.45 0.85 15.67
N VAL A 153 -9.71 0.81 14.37
CA VAL A 153 -8.72 1.00 13.31
C VAL A 153 -9.34 1.86 12.21
N ILE A 154 -8.59 2.85 11.74
CA ILE A 154 -8.93 3.69 10.61
C ILE A 154 -8.30 3.07 9.36
N ILE A 155 -9.11 2.82 8.34
CA ILE A 155 -8.64 2.39 7.02
C ILE A 155 -8.89 3.53 6.05
N GLU A 156 -7.82 4.12 5.56
CA GLU A 156 -7.87 5.17 4.56
C GLU A 156 -7.32 4.66 3.23
N TYR A 157 -8.04 4.96 2.15
CA TYR A 157 -7.55 4.87 0.79
C TYR A 157 -7.43 6.29 0.24
N VAL A 158 -6.25 6.63 -0.26
CA VAL A 158 -6.03 7.87 -1.02
C VAL A 158 -5.64 7.50 -2.45
N SER A 159 -6.39 8.03 -3.41
CA SER A 159 -6.15 7.77 -4.82
C SER A 159 -4.84 8.40 -5.28
N MET A 160 -4.11 7.63 -6.07
CA MET A 160 -2.86 8.04 -6.69
C MET A 160 -2.66 7.23 -7.98
N GLU A 161 -2.73 7.85 -9.14
CA GLU A 161 -2.61 7.12 -10.41
C GLU A 161 -1.16 6.93 -10.82
N TYR A 162 -0.30 7.89 -10.46
CA TYR A 162 1.11 7.91 -10.82
C TYR A 162 1.99 8.16 -9.59
N PHE A 163 3.25 7.75 -9.62
CA PHE A 163 4.23 8.11 -8.60
C PHE A 163 4.55 9.59 -8.61
N MET A 164 4.37 10.27 -9.75
CA MET A 164 4.53 11.72 -9.87
C MET A 164 3.27 12.29 -10.49
N ASP A 165 2.26 12.44 -9.64
CA ASP A 165 0.91 12.85 -10.01
C ASP A 165 0.73 14.34 -9.71
N THR A 166 -0.09 15.03 -10.50
CA THR A 166 -0.37 16.46 -10.35
C THR A 166 -1.85 16.73 -10.10
N GLU A 167 -2.67 15.70 -9.88
CA GLU A 167 -4.09 15.81 -9.54
C GLU A 167 -4.35 16.77 -8.36
N ILE A 168 -3.45 16.82 -7.38
CA ILE A 168 -3.49 17.75 -6.27
C ILE A 168 -2.16 18.46 -6.21
N SER A 169 -2.18 19.79 -6.21
CA SER A 169 -1.01 20.61 -5.89
C SER A 169 -1.41 21.77 -4.99
N THR A 170 -0.43 22.38 -4.32
CA THR A 170 -0.64 23.54 -3.47
C THR A 170 0.32 24.65 -3.85
N LEU A 171 -0.11 25.91 -3.79
CA LEU A 171 0.77 27.04 -4.08
C LEU A 171 0.62 28.14 -3.04
N ARG A 172 1.56 28.21 -2.07
CA ARG A 172 1.59 29.25 -1.04
C ARG A 172 2.79 30.16 -1.25
N LEU A 173 2.69 31.05 -2.25
CA LEU A 173 3.73 32.04 -2.53
C LEU A 173 3.53 33.33 -1.72
N PRO A 174 4.61 33.95 -1.21
CA PRO A 174 4.56 35.30 -0.68
C PRO A 174 4.33 36.30 -1.83
N THR A 175 3.09 36.50 -2.24
CA THR A 175 2.73 37.56 -3.20
C THR A 175 2.55 38.89 -2.47
N ASN A 176 2.76 40.01 -3.18
CA ASN A 176 2.68 41.37 -2.61
C ASN A 176 1.34 41.69 -1.89
N LYS A 177 0.24 41.00 -2.24
CA LYS A 177 -1.08 41.17 -1.62
C LYS A 177 -1.32 40.28 -0.38
N ASN A 178 -0.62 39.14 -0.28
CA ASN A 178 -0.69 38.19 0.85
C ASN A 178 0.59 38.16 1.67
N LYS A 179 1.31 39.30 1.72
CA LYS A 179 2.55 39.45 2.49
C LYS A 179 2.41 38.97 3.93
N ASN A 180 1.25 39.11 4.56
CA ASN A 180 1.05 38.76 5.97
C ASN A 180 0.79 37.26 6.24
N MET A 181 0.46 36.44 5.22
CA MET A 181 0.23 35.00 5.42
C MET A 181 1.54 34.21 5.61
N CYS A 182 2.63 34.70 5.03
CA CYS A 182 3.95 34.05 5.05
C CYS A 182 5.05 34.90 5.70
N ARG A 183 4.73 36.02 6.37
CA ARG A 183 5.75 36.96 6.91
C ARG A 183 6.16 36.75 8.35
N THR A 184 5.32 36.19 9.20
CA THR A 184 5.51 36.31 10.66
C THR A 184 5.83 35.00 11.38
N SER A 185 5.74 33.88 10.68
CA SER A 185 6.17 32.57 11.15
C SER A 185 6.50 31.73 9.93
N HIS A 186 7.42 30.78 10.07
CA HIS A 186 7.65 29.73 9.06
C HIS A 186 6.38 28.91 8.72
N ASN A 187 5.26 29.19 9.40
CA ASN A 187 3.95 28.59 9.22
C ASN A 187 2.90 29.66 8.88
N THR A 188 1.93 29.31 8.02
CA THR A 188 0.67 30.02 7.82
C THR A 188 -0.18 30.05 9.11
N GLN A 189 -1.27 30.82 9.13
CA GLN A 189 -2.29 30.75 10.21
C GLN A 189 -2.80 29.32 10.48
N SER A 190 -2.68 28.44 9.49
CA SER A 190 -3.04 27.03 9.58
C SER A 190 -1.93 26.09 10.08
N GLY A 191 -0.73 26.60 10.37
CA GLY A 191 0.39 25.79 10.85
C GLY A 191 1.24 25.15 9.75
N LEU A 192 0.97 25.45 8.46
CA LEU A 192 1.66 24.86 7.32
C LEU A 192 2.84 25.69 6.85
N ALA A 193 3.92 25.03 6.45
CA ALA A 193 5.07 25.72 5.86
C ALA A 193 4.68 26.45 4.58
N CYS A 194 5.17 27.68 4.42
CA CYS A 194 5.07 28.39 3.14
C CYS A 194 5.92 27.67 2.09
N GLY A 195 5.33 27.41 0.93
CA GLY A 195 5.91 26.55 -0.08
C GLY A 195 4.89 26.07 -1.10
N GLN A 196 5.34 25.21 -1.99
CA GLN A 196 4.53 24.57 -3.02
C GLN A 196 4.74 23.06 -2.90
N SER A 197 3.65 22.31 -2.96
CA SER A 197 3.68 20.89 -3.29
C SER A 197 3.23 20.75 -4.73
N PRO A 198 4.15 20.64 -5.71
CA PRO A 198 3.78 20.58 -7.12
C PRO A 198 3.15 19.24 -7.52
N THR A 199 3.25 18.21 -6.67
CA THR A 199 2.68 16.89 -6.90
C THR A 199 1.72 16.46 -5.79
N SER A 200 0.81 15.53 -6.11
CA SER A 200 -0.11 14.93 -5.15
C SER A 200 0.65 14.21 -4.04
N GLN A 201 1.78 13.59 -4.35
CA GLN A 201 2.59 12.86 -3.37
C GLN A 201 3.25 13.82 -2.37
N GLU A 202 3.81 14.94 -2.83
CA GLU A 202 4.35 15.95 -1.93
C GLU A 202 3.26 16.52 -1.04
N PHE A 203 2.09 16.81 -1.60
CA PHE A 203 0.95 17.27 -0.81
C PHE A 203 0.57 16.23 0.27
N ILE A 204 0.42 14.96 -0.11
CA ILE A 204 0.03 13.89 0.81
C ILE A 204 1.06 13.77 1.95
N PHE A 205 2.34 13.63 1.63
CA PHE A 205 3.36 13.28 2.62
C PHE A 205 3.90 14.48 3.41
N ASN A 206 4.00 15.66 2.80
CA ASN A 206 4.56 16.84 3.47
C ASN A 206 3.50 17.72 4.13
N GLU A 207 2.23 17.62 3.71
CA GLU A 207 1.16 18.49 4.20
C GLU A 207 -0.01 17.72 4.82
N TYR A 208 -0.70 16.88 4.06
CA TYR A 208 -1.92 16.24 4.52
C TYR A 208 -1.65 15.33 5.73
N LEU A 209 -0.64 14.45 5.64
CA LEU A 209 -0.29 13.54 6.72
C LEU A 209 0.41 14.24 7.89
N THR A 210 1.02 15.41 7.67
CA THR A 210 1.70 16.15 8.76
C THR A 210 0.73 16.88 9.67
N LEU A 211 -0.47 17.22 9.17
CA LEU A 211 -1.55 17.77 9.99
C LEU A 211 -2.27 16.74 10.86
N LYS A 212 -2.11 15.45 10.59
CA LYS A 212 -2.70 14.41 11.44
C LYS A 212 -2.01 14.40 12.80
N PRO A 213 -2.76 14.35 13.92
CA PRO A 213 -2.17 14.10 15.24
C PRO A 213 -1.26 12.87 15.20
N SER A 214 -0.17 12.87 15.97
CA SER A 214 0.81 11.76 15.96
C SER A 214 0.16 10.38 16.16
N GLU A 215 -0.88 10.30 16.99
CA GLU A 215 -1.66 9.08 17.26
C GLU A 215 -2.52 8.62 16.08
N SER A 216 -2.85 9.53 15.16
CA SER A 216 -3.65 9.29 13.95
C SER A 216 -2.80 9.18 12.68
N TYR A 217 -1.48 9.31 12.78
CA TYR A 217 -0.60 9.06 11.64
C TYR A 217 -0.63 7.57 11.27
N PRO A 218 -0.67 7.19 9.98
CA PRO A 218 -0.74 5.79 9.60
C PRO A 218 0.46 4.98 10.11
N GLN A 219 0.21 3.95 10.91
CA GLN A 219 1.27 3.01 11.34
C GLN A 219 1.61 1.99 10.26
N LEU A 220 0.70 1.76 9.31
CA LEU A 220 0.95 0.98 8.11
C LEU A 220 0.58 1.80 6.87
N ILE A 221 1.54 1.99 5.97
CA ILE A 221 1.35 2.62 4.66
C ILE A 221 1.58 1.53 3.60
N ALA A 222 0.51 1.07 2.96
CA ALA A 222 0.55 0.12 1.86
C ALA A 222 0.68 0.90 0.53
N LEU A 223 1.87 0.86 -0.07
CA LEU A 223 2.14 1.38 -1.40
C LEU A 223 1.83 0.28 -2.41
N VAL A 224 0.71 0.41 -3.11
CA VAL A 224 0.32 -0.55 -4.14
C VAL A 224 0.79 -0.03 -5.49
N SER A 225 1.54 -0.85 -6.22
CA SER A 225 2.05 -0.48 -7.53
C SER A 225 0.91 -0.10 -8.47
N ASN A 226 1.01 1.09 -9.06
CA ASN A 226 0.01 1.59 -9.98
C ASN A 226 0.10 0.91 -11.34
N PHE A 227 -1.05 0.48 -11.88
CA PHE A 227 -1.17 -0.03 -13.24
C PHE A 227 -0.84 1.04 -14.27
N HIS A 228 -1.23 2.29 -14.02
CA HIS A 228 -1.06 3.39 -14.96
C HIS A 228 0.42 3.75 -15.20
N GLU A 229 1.28 3.60 -14.17
CA GLU A 229 2.74 3.68 -14.32
C GLU A 229 3.25 2.69 -15.37
N LEU A 230 2.68 1.48 -15.38
CA LEU A 230 3.08 0.42 -16.29
C LEU A 230 2.66 0.70 -17.73
N ILE A 231 1.57 1.45 -17.95
CA ILE A 231 1.18 1.85 -19.31
C ILE A 231 2.04 3.02 -19.78
N MET A 232 2.23 4.05 -18.95
CA MET A 232 2.66 5.37 -19.43
C MET A 232 4.18 5.60 -19.43
N ARG A 233 4.95 4.92 -18.58
CA ARG A 233 6.39 5.23 -18.42
C ARG A 233 7.30 4.28 -19.17
N ASP A 234 8.36 4.79 -19.77
CA ASP A 234 9.53 3.98 -20.13
C ASP A 234 10.38 3.65 -18.87
N ASP A 235 11.39 2.80 -19.02
CA ASP A 235 12.21 2.30 -17.91
C ASP A 235 13.01 3.41 -17.20
N VAL A 236 13.51 4.38 -17.95
CA VAL A 236 14.32 5.49 -17.42
C VAL A 236 13.41 6.43 -16.63
N SER A 237 12.28 6.79 -17.22
CA SER A 237 11.27 7.63 -16.60
C SER A 237 10.72 6.98 -15.33
N PHE A 238 10.37 5.70 -15.38
CA PHE A 238 9.86 4.94 -14.22
C PHE A 238 10.90 4.85 -13.10
N ARG A 239 12.17 4.53 -13.42
CA ARG A 239 13.24 4.48 -12.42
C ARG A 239 13.39 5.82 -11.71
N ARG A 240 13.39 6.92 -12.45
CA ARG A 240 13.51 8.27 -11.90
C ARG A 240 12.33 8.63 -10.98
N THR A 241 11.10 8.44 -11.45
CA THR A 241 9.90 8.81 -10.68
C THR A 241 9.72 7.93 -9.45
N LEU A 242 9.95 6.61 -9.57
CA LEU A 242 9.89 5.71 -8.43
C LEU A 242 11.00 6.00 -7.41
N THR A 243 12.24 6.30 -7.85
CA THR A 243 13.31 6.68 -6.93
C THR A 243 12.94 7.92 -6.12
N TRP A 244 12.49 8.98 -6.81
CA TRP A 244 12.01 10.21 -6.16
C TRP A 244 10.87 9.94 -5.18
N PHE A 245 9.89 9.11 -5.57
CA PHE A 245 8.76 8.78 -4.73
C PHE A 245 9.18 8.01 -3.47
N LEU A 246 10.01 6.98 -3.62
CA LEU A 246 10.53 6.21 -2.47
C LEU A 246 11.36 7.09 -1.53
N ASP A 247 12.19 7.99 -2.07
CA ASP A 247 12.94 8.95 -1.25
C ASP A 247 11.97 9.88 -0.48
N LEU A 248 10.94 10.43 -1.13
CA LEU A 248 9.92 11.26 -0.47
C LEU A 248 9.20 10.51 0.66
N VAL A 249 8.76 9.28 0.40
CA VAL A 249 8.10 8.43 1.41
C VAL A 249 9.06 8.15 2.56
N TYR A 250 10.31 7.79 2.28
CA TYR A 250 11.32 7.54 3.30
C TYR A 250 11.58 8.78 4.16
N GLN A 251 11.81 9.95 3.55
CA GLN A 251 12.08 11.18 4.29
C GLN A 251 10.91 11.60 5.19
N SER A 252 9.67 11.44 4.71
CA SER A 252 8.46 11.81 5.46
C SER A 252 8.13 10.83 6.61
N THR A 253 8.58 9.58 6.52
CA THR A 253 8.25 8.53 7.49
C THR A 253 9.38 8.19 8.47
N LYS A 254 10.65 8.44 8.13
CA LYS A 254 11.80 7.99 8.94
C LYS A 254 11.89 8.55 10.36
N SER A 255 11.31 9.73 10.60
CA SER A 255 11.29 10.36 11.93
C SER A 255 10.13 9.88 12.81
N ARG A 256 9.26 9.00 12.28
CA ARG A 256 8.04 8.54 12.95
C ARG A 256 8.20 7.07 13.37
N PRO A 257 8.58 6.81 14.63
CA PRO A 257 8.83 5.46 15.10
C PRO A 257 7.56 4.60 15.03
N GLY A 258 7.73 3.32 14.67
CA GLY A 258 6.64 2.33 14.59
C GLY A 258 5.92 2.25 13.25
N ASN A 259 6.16 3.19 12.33
CA ASN A 259 5.59 3.14 10.99
C ASN A 259 6.22 2.06 10.12
N ARG A 260 5.38 1.40 9.33
CA ARG A 260 5.77 0.40 8.34
C ARG A 260 5.25 0.82 6.97
N VAL A 261 6.15 0.90 6.00
CA VAL A 261 5.82 1.15 4.59
C VAL A 261 5.94 -0.18 3.87
N MET A 262 4.83 -0.72 3.38
CA MET A 262 4.79 -2.00 2.69
C MET A 262 4.61 -1.80 1.19
N TRP A 263 5.46 -2.45 0.41
CA TRP A 263 5.34 -2.46 -1.04
C TRP A 263 4.52 -3.66 -1.51
N PHE A 264 3.47 -3.40 -2.29
CA PHE A 264 2.67 -4.42 -2.95
C PHE A 264 3.02 -4.40 -4.43
N GLU A 265 3.60 -5.50 -4.91
CA GLU A 265 3.82 -5.72 -6.34
C GLU A 265 2.49 -5.60 -7.12
N PRO A 266 2.57 -5.20 -8.40
CA PRO A 266 1.40 -5.26 -9.26
C PRO A 266 0.94 -6.71 -9.45
N THR A 267 -0.34 -6.91 -9.72
CA THR A 267 -0.86 -8.21 -10.12
C THR A 267 -0.33 -8.62 -11.50
N PHE A 268 -0.30 -9.92 -11.76
CA PHE A 268 -0.05 -10.45 -13.10
C PHE A 268 -1.27 -10.19 -13.98
N PHE A 269 -1.02 -9.71 -15.20
CA PHE A 269 -2.10 -9.47 -16.15
C PHE A 269 -2.44 -10.73 -16.91
N ILE A 270 -3.72 -11.01 -17.08
CA ILE A 270 -4.22 -12.19 -17.77
C ILE A 270 -4.90 -11.71 -19.05
N GLU A 271 -4.59 -12.32 -20.20
CA GLU A 271 -5.25 -11.95 -21.45
C GLU A 271 -6.77 -12.11 -21.30
N SER A 272 -7.50 -11.00 -21.37
CA SER A 272 -8.95 -10.98 -21.34
C SER A 272 -9.49 -10.54 -22.71
N LYS A 273 -10.69 -11.00 -23.08
CA LYS A 273 -11.35 -10.52 -24.31
C LYS A 273 -11.57 -9.00 -24.29
N LYS A 274 -11.75 -8.40 -23.10
CA LYS A 274 -12.08 -6.99 -22.91
C LYS A 274 -10.88 -6.06 -23.16
N ASN A 275 -9.65 -6.50 -22.85
CA ASN A 275 -8.46 -5.64 -22.89
C ASN A 275 -7.24 -6.29 -23.57
N ARG A 276 -7.46 -7.26 -24.48
CA ARG A 276 -6.41 -8.12 -25.05
C ARG A 276 -5.15 -7.39 -25.53
N ASN A 277 -5.31 -6.30 -26.29
CA ASN A 277 -4.19 -5.55 -26.86
C ASN A 277 -3.41 -4.74 -25.81
N ILE A 278 -4.10 -4.21 -24.80
CA ILE A 278 -3.47 -3.46 -23.71
C ILE A 278 -2.69 -4.44 -22.82
N VAL A 279 -3.30 -5.56 -22.47
CA VAL A 279 -2.74 -6.55 -21.55
C VAL A 279 -1.47 -7.21 -22.10
N LYS A 280 -1.46 -7.61 -23.38
CA LYS A 280 -0.32 -8.34 -23.95
C LYS A 280 0.98 -7.52 -23.91
N ASN A 281 0.93 -6.25 -24.29
CA ASN A 281 2.09 -5.36 -24.23
C ASN A 281 2.43 -4.98 -22.79
N ALA A 282 1.41 -4.87 -21.92
CA ALA A 282 1.60 -4.56 -20.52
C ALA A 282 2.27 -5.70 -19.74
N GLN A 283 2.10 -6.98 -20.09
CA GLN A 283 2.72 -8.11 -19.36
C GLN A 283 4.25 -8.06 -19.32
N THR A 284 4.91 -7.97 -20.49
CA THR A 284 6.38 -7.90 -20.57
C THR A 284 6.90 -6.65 -19.85
N LYS A 285 6.21 -5.53 -20.03
CA LYS A 285 6.55 -4.27 -19.38
C LYS A 285 6.34 -4.33 -17.87
N ASN A 286 5.30 -5.00 -17.39
CA ASN A 286 5.00 -5.22 -15.98
C ASN A 286 6.16 -5.96 -15.29
N HIS A 287 6.63 -7.07 -15.87
CA HIS A 287 7.80 -7.79 -15.35
C HIS A 287 9.04 -6.91 -15.29
N ARG A 288 9.32 -6.16 -16.35
CA ARG A 288 10.51 -5.30 -16.43
C ARG A 288 10.48 -4.18 -15.40
N LEU A 289 9.37 -3.46 -15.28
CA LEU A 289 9.22 -2.36 -14.32
C LEU A 289 9.17 -2.87 -12.87
N ASN A 290 8.59 -4.04 -12.63
CA ASN A 290 8.62 -4.68 -11.33
C ASN A 290 10.05 -5.08 -10.92
N ASN A 291 10.88 -5.55 -11.86
CA ASN A 291 12.30 -5.80 -11.58
C ASN A 291 13.05 -4.50 -11.25
N ILE A 292 12.78 -3.40 -11.95
CA ILE A 292 13.32 -2.07 -11.59
C ILE A 292 12.89 -1.68 -10.17
N ALA A 293 11.62 -1.91 -9.81
CA ALA A 293 11.13 -1.62 -8.47
C ALA A 293 11.87 -2.44 -7.40
N LYS A 294 12.09 -3.75 -7.62
CA LYS A 294 12.86 -4.62 -6.71
C LYS A 294 14.30 -4.10 -6.51
N GLU A 295 14.98 -3.75 -7.60
CA GLU A 295 16.33 -3.18 -7.54
C GLU A 295 16.39 -1.92 -6.68
N LEU A 296 15.43 -1.00 -6.85
CA LEU A 296 15.37 0.24 -6.09
C LEU A 296 14.99 0.00 -4.62
N LEU A 297 14.06 -0.90 -4.35
CA LEU A 297 13.59 -1.24 -3.00
C LEU A 297 14.67 -1.92 -2.14
N MET A 298 15.65 -2.60 -2.78
CA MET A 298 16.78 -3.23 -2.09
C MET A 298 17.50 -2.25 -1.16
N LYS A 299 17.73 -1.00 -1.62
CA LYS A 299 18.33 0.07 -0.81
C LYS A 299 17.54 0.28 0.49
N TYR A 300 16.23 0.44 0.38
CA TYR A 300 15.36 0.79 1.50
C TYR A 300 15.11 -0.38 2.46
N PHE A 301 15.07 -1.61 1.96
CA PHE A 301 14.97 -2.79 2.82
C PHE A 301 16.26 -3.05 3.60
N ASN A 302 17.42 -2.68 3.05
CA ASN A 302 18.71 -2.88 3.72
C ASN A 302 19.06 -1.80 4.76
N GLU A 303 18.19 -0.80 4.98
CA GLU A 303 18.41 0.25 5.97
C GLU A 303 18.40 -0.28 7.41
N ASN A 304 19.22 0.36 8.26
CA ASN A 304 19.39 -0.01 9.68
C ASN A 304 18.10 0.20 10.50
N ILE A 305 17.30 1.21 10.13
CA ILE A 305 15.98 1.46 10.72
C ILE A 305 14.94 0.98 9.70
N PRO A 306 14.35 -0.22 9.89
CA PRO A 306 13.52 -0.84 8.88
C PRO A 306 12.14 -0.17 8.82
N ILE A 307 12.01 0.82 7.95
CA ILE A 307 10.74 1.48 7.64
C ILE A 307 10.03 0.74 6.52
N PHE A 308 10.78 0.36 5.48
CA PHE A 308 10.26 -0.37 4.33
C PHE A 308 10.28 -1.86 4.58
N TRP A 309 9.18 -2.53 4.22
CA TRP A 309 9.00 -3.96 4.37
C TRP A 309 8.43 -4.57 3.08
N PRO A 310 8.96 -5.72 2.64
CA PRO A 310 8.38 -6.43 1.52
C PRO A 310 7.04 -7.06 1.92
N PHE A 311 6.11 -7.10 0.97
CA PHE A 311 4.98 -8.01 1.04
C PHE A 311 5.27 -9.28 0.20
N PHE A 312 4.33 -10.21 0.17
CA PHE A 312 4.41 -11.37 -0.71
C PHE A 312 4.47 -10.93 -2.18
N GLY A 313 5.04 -11.79 -3.03
CA GLY A 313 5.15 -11.58 -4.47
C GLY A 313 3.80 -11.67 -5.17
N VAL A 314 3.00 -10.60 -5.07
CA VAL A 314 1.63 -10.49 -5.60
C VAL A 314 1.58 -10.86 -7.08
N MET A 315 2.61 -10.49 -7.85
CA MET A 315 2.67 -10.82 -9.27
C MET A 315 2.69 -12.33 -9.49
N ASN A 316 3.57 -13.05 -8.81
CA ASN A 316 3.69 -14.50 -8.96
C ASN A 316 2.48 -15.25 -8.37
N ILE A 317 1.95 -14.77 -7.24
CA ILE A 317 0.76 -15.35 -6.60
C ILE A 317 -0.48 -15.23 -7.50
N SER A 318 -0.70 -14.06 -8.11
CA SER A 318 -1.83 -13.84 -9.03
C SER A 318 -1.68 -14.58 -10.36
N LYS A 319 -0.45 -14.86 -10.82
CA LYS A 319 -0.21 -15.63 -12.05
C LYS A 319 -0.79 -17.05 -12.01
N VAL A 320 -0.78 -17.66 -10.83
CA VAL A 320 -1.31 -19.02 -10.60
C VAL A 320 -2.70 -19.00 -9.96
N ALA A 321 -3.33 -17.83 -9.85
CA ALA A 321 -4.71 -17.72 -9.40
C ALA A 321 -5.67 -18.30 -10.44
N THR A 322 -6.82 -18.76 -9.96
CA THR A 322 -7.92 -19.27 -10.79
C THR A 322 -8.32 -18.23 -11.85
N PRO A 323 -8.23 -18.53 -13.16
CA PRO A 323 -8.47 -17.57 -14.23
C PRO A 323 -9.83 -16.87 -14.15
N GLU A 324 -10.85 -17.56 -13.64
CA GLU A 324 -12.22 -17.07 -13.46
C GLU A 324 -12.32 -15.92 -12.47
N TRP A 325 -11.35 -15.78 -11.55
CA TRP A 325 -11.31 -14.64 -10.63
C TRP A 325 -10.86 -13.35 -11.34
N ASN A 326 -10.36 -13.43 -12.56
CA ASN A 326 -9.95 -12.26 -13.32
C ASN A 326 -11.16 -11.61 -14.03
N ILE A 327 -11.42 -10.34 -13.74
CA ILE A 327 -12.61 -9.63 -14.22
C ILE A 327 -12.37 -9.04 -15.62
N ASP A 328 -11.22 -8.41 -15.84
CA ASP A 328 -10.97 -7.59 -17.04
C ASP A 328 -9.53 -7.65 -17.57
N GLY A 329 -8.72 -8.56 -17.05
CA GLY A 329 -7.31 -8.74 -17.39
C GLY A 329 -6.35 -7.98 -16.47
N ILE A 330 -6.86 -7.08 -15.63
CA ILE A 330 -6.08 -6.26 -14.68
C ILE A 330 -6.53 -6.56 -13.26
N HIS A 331 -7.85 -6.52 -13.04
CA HIS A 331 -8.45 -6.68 -11.72
C HIS A 331 -8.94 -8.09 -11.47
N PHE A 332 -8.80 -8.54 -10.21
CA PHE A 332 -9.41 -9.75 -9.70
C PHE A 332 -10.75 -9.49 -8.97
N GLU A 333 -11.47 -10.55 -8.66
CA GLU A 333 -12.63 -10.54 -7.76
C GLU A 333 -12.23 -10.15 -6.34
N MET A 334 -13.18 -9.61 -5.57
CA MET A 334 -12.92 -9.12 -4.20
C MET A 334 -12.33 -10.20 -3.28
N MET A 335 -12.73 -11.46 -3.47
CA MET A 335 -12.22 -12.58 -2.69
C MET A 335 -10.70 -12.78 -2.80
N TYR A 336 -10.09 -12.51 -3.96
CA TYR A 336 -8.63 -12.54 -4.13
C TYR A 336 -7.98 -11.51 -3.19
N TYR A 337 -8.46 -10.27 -3.22
CA TYR A 337 -7.93 -9.19 -2.38
C TYR A 337 -8.16 -9.47 -0.90
N GLU A 338 -9.32 -10.01 -0.51
CA GLU A 338 -9.58 -10.40 0.89
C GLU A 338 -8.58 -11.45 1.37
N SER A 339 -8.19 -12.40 0.52
CA SER A 339 -7.21 -13.42 0.86
C SER A 339 -5.80 -12.87 0.96
N MET A 340 -5.41 -11.95 0.07
CA MET A 340 -4.13 -11.24 0.21
C MET A 340 -4.09 -10.36 1.46
N ILE A 341 -5.21 -9.72 1.85
CA ILE A 341 -5.27 -8.97 3.11
C ILE A 341 -5.21 -9.91 4.32
N LYS A 342 -5.88 -11.07 4.31
CA LYS A 342 -5.70 -12.06 5.38
C LYS A 342 -4.24 -12.48 5.50
N LEU A 343 -3.56 -12.73 4.37
CA LEU A 343 -2.14 -13.07 4.35
C LEU A 343 -1.28 -11.97 4.99
N LEU A 344 -1.52 -10.70 4.64
CA LEU A 344 -0.90 -9.55 5.29
C LEU A 344 -1.12 -9.55 6.81
N LEU A 345 -2.36 -9.72 7.25
CA LEU A 345 -2.73 -9.69 8.66
C LEU A 345 -2.11 -10.86 9.44
N GLN A 346 -2.00 -12.04 8.81
CA GLN A 346 -1.29 -13.20 9.38
C GLN A 346 0.20 -12.93 9.51
N THR A 347 0.83 -12.27 8.53
CA THR A 347 2.23 -11.86 8.61
C THR A 347 2.49 -10.79 9.67
N LEU A 348 1.52 -9.93 9.94
CA LEU A 348 1.57 -9.00 11.06
C LEU A 348 1.21 -9.68 12.40
N SER A 349 0.72 -10.92 12.39
CA SER A 349 0.30 -11.66 13.59
C SER A 349 1.44 -12.36 14.33
N THR A 350 2.68 -12.10 13.95
CA THR A 350 3.87 -12.85 14.39
C THR A 350 4.83 -11.87 14.98
#